data_AF-A0AAJ2YG41-F1
#
_entry.id   AF-A0AAJ2YG41-F1
#
_cell.length_a   1.000
_cell.length_b   1.000
_cell.length_c   1.000
_cell.angle_alpha   90.00
_cell.angle_beta   90.00
_cell.angle_gamma   90.00
#
_symmetry.space_group_name_H-M   'P 1'
#
loop_
_entity.id
_entity.type
_entity.pdbx_description
1 polymer ?
#
loop_
_entity_poly.entity_id
_entity_poly.type
_entity_poly.pdbx_seq_one_letter_code
_entity_poly.pdbx_strand_id
1 'polypeptide(L)'
;MVYDRSKNGSGTSTGAVTSTSTSWTPPACYYAPKYTPKELEAQMRQVWASSAPSHDWALKTQNYFVSGDPYNDFNKDKADEGYWWDSYVTEGREADPASNECDEMPFWVDKGDTPPADRPQAITAETLAQLAYGEIRVPSTKVDLAPANMTKVNLPTWAWLDTADFKPVSVTASVPLLGLSATTTAEPISLKISPGTDDAVTYPASGECEIRNGKIGEPYAKGKAGETPPCGVKYLRSSGDGSYKLQATVTWKISWTSTTGQGGDLPDGAFGADQDVVVQEIQAVNR
;
A
#
# COMPACT_ATOMS: atom_id res chain seq x y z
N MET A 1 -14.66 -2.31 9.84
CA MET A 1 -13.19 -2.51 9.85
C MET A 1 -12.54 -1.37 10.63
N VAL A 2 -11.44 -1.64 11.34
CA VAL A 2 -10.67 -0.65 12.10
C VAL A 2 -9.20 -0.75 11.70
N TYR A 3 -8.53 0.39 11.54
CA TYR A 3 -7.11 0.46 11.25
C TYR A 3 -6.36 1.20 12.36
N ASP A 4 -5.35 0.55 12.93
CA ASP A 4 -4.34 1.22 13.76
C ASP A 4 -3.19 1.67 12.85
N ARG A 5 -3.06 3.00 12.71
CA ARG A 5 -2.02 3.67 11.92
C ARG A 5 -0.99 4.38 12.81
N SER A 6 -0.96 4.11 14.12
CA SER A 6 -0.07 4.79 15.08
C SER A 6 1.42 4.58 14.82
N LYS A 7 1.78 3.48 14.15
CA LYS A 7 3.15 3.16 13.72
C LYS A 7 3.36 3.34 12.21
N ASN A 8 2.45 4.05 11.54
CA ASN A 8 2.57 4.35 10.12
C ASN A 8 3.45 5.59 9.90
N GLY A 9 3.87 5.86 8.66
CA GLY A 9 4.46 7.15 8.32
C GLY A 9 3.47 8.28 8.57
N SER A 10 3.95 9.38 9.15
CA SER A 10 3.15 10.57 9.44
C SER A 10 3.85 11.86 8.98
N GLY A 11 3.08 12.92 8.73
CA GLY A 11 3.59 14.23 8.32
C GLY A 11 3.22 14.62 6.89
N THR A 12 3.63 15.81 6.47
CA THR A 12 3.29 16.38 5.15
C THR A 12 4.09 15.78 4.00
N SER A 13 5.12 14.98 4.30
CA SER A 13 6.04 14.40 3.33
C SER A 13 6.02 12.87 3.41
N THR A 14 4.85 12.26 3.44
CA THR A 14 4.67 10.80 3.35
C THR A 14 3.81 10.43 2.16
N GLY A 15 4.04 9.26 1.56
CA GLY A 15 3.19 8.75 0.48
C GLY A 15 2.94 7.26 0.57
N ALA A 16 1.98 6.79 -0.23
CA ALA A 16 1.62 5.39 -0.30
C ALA A 16 2.72 4.58 -0.98
N VAL A 17 3.01 3.38 -0.46
CA VAL A 17 3.83 2.40 -1.16
C VAL A 17 3.04 1.82 -2.33
N THR A 18 3.70 1.65 -3.47
CA THR A 18 3.15 0.98 -4.64
C THR A 18 3.78 -0.40 -4.75
N SER A 19 2.97 -1.44 -4.97
CA SER A 19 3.49 -2.80 -5.20
C SER A 19 4.49 -2.81 -6.36
N THR A 20 5.62 -3.46 -6.14
CA THR A 20 6.61 -3.75 -7.20
C THR A 20 6.14 -4.87 -8.13
N SER A 21 5.15 -5.66 -7.72
CA SER A 21 4.49 -6.67 -8.54
C SER A 21 3.26 -6.09 -9.22
N THR A 22 3.27 -6.05 -10.56
CA THR A 22 2.15 -5.53 -11.37
C THR A 22 0.95 -6.47 -11.44
N SER A 23 1.13 -7.75 -11.08
CA SER A 23 0.07 -8.74 -11.03
C SER A 23 -0.64 -8.82 -9.68
N TRP A 24 -0.23 -8.00 -8.71
CA TRP A 24 -0.79 -8.00 -7.38
C TRP A 24 -1.28 -6.61 -6.99
N THR A 25 -2.49 -6.59 -6.45
CA THR A 25 -3.07 -5.44 -5.76
C THR A 25 -3.75 -5.96 -4.50
N PRO A 26 -3.99 -5.12 -3.48
CA PRO A 26 -4.92 -5.45 -2.40
C PRO A 26 -6.27 -5.96 -2.95
N PRO A 27 -7.18 -6.52 -2.15
CA PRO A 27 -8.52 -6.87 -2.63
C PRO A 27 -9.34 -5.60 -2.91
N ALA A 28 -10.20 -5.61 -3.94
CA ALA A 28 -11.03 -4.45 -4.30
C ALA A 28 -12.33 -4.40 -3.49
N CYS A 29 -12.77 -5.57 -3.04
CA CYS A 29 -13.91 -5.74 -2.17
C CYS A 29 -13.68 -6.96 -1.26
N TYR A 30 -14.47 -7.09 -0.21
CA TYR A 30 -14.47 -8.26 0.67
C TYR A 30 -15.81 -8.39 1.37
N TYR A 31 -16.14 -9.60 1.85
CA TYR A 31 -17.28 -9.83 2.74
C TYR A 31 -16.85 -9.84 4.20
N ALA A 32 -17.59 -9.15 5.05
CA ALA A 32 -17.38 -9.14 6.50
C ALA A 32 -18.72 -8.94 7.23
N PRO A 33 -18.80 -9.19 8.55
CA PRO A 33 -20.01 -8.90 9.33
C PRO A 33 -20.42 -7.44 9.17
N LYS A 34 -21.69 -7.19 8.79
CA LYS A 34 -22.21 -5.85 8.51
C LYS A 34 -23.50 -5.52 9.24
N TYR A 35 -24.42 -6.49 9.36
CA TYR A 35 -25.73 -6.24 9.98
C TYR A 35 -26.12 -7.29 11.01
N THR A 36 -26.83 -6.86 12.04
CA THR A 36 -27.73 -7.71 12.82
C THR A 36 -29.00 -8.04 12.01
N PRO A 37 -29.79 -9.07 12.37
CA PRO A 37 -31.08 -9.34 11.73
C PRO A 37 -32.00 -8.12 11.64
N LYS A 38 -32.08 -7.33 12.72
CA LYS A 38 -32.94 -6.15 12.78
C LYS A 38 -32.50 -5.05 11.82
N GLU A 39 -31.20 -4.83 11.69
CA GLU A 39 -30.63 -3.83 10.78
C GLU A 39 -30.86 -4.22 9.32
N LEU A 40 -30.60 -5.49 8.97
CA LEU A 40 -30.83 -5.97 7.61
C LEU A 40 -32.32 -5.93 7.25
N GLU A 41 -33.22 -6.31 8.18
CA GLU A 41 -34.66 -6.21 7.98
C GLU A 41 -35.08 -4.76 7.67
N ALA A 42 -34.63 -3.80 8.48
CA ALA A 42 -34.96 -2.40 8.28
C ALA A 42 -34.50 -1.89 6.91
N GLN A 43 -33.27 -2.22 6.52
CA GLN A 43 -32.73 -1.84 5.22
C GLN A 43 -33.50 -2.48 4.05
N MET A 44 -33.70 -3.80 4.09
CA MET A 44 -34.37 -4.52 2.99
C MET A 44 -35.82 -4.08 2.83
N ARG A 45 -36.55 -3.85 3.93
CA ARG A 45 -37.91 -3.31 3.88
C ARG A 45 -37.96 -1.91 3.29
N GLN A 46 -36.98 -1.06 3.60
CA GLN A 46 -36.86 0.25 2.95
C GLN A 46 -36.63 0.09 1.44
N VAL A 47 -35.68 -0.75 1.03
CA VAL A 47 -35.38 -1.00 -0.39
C VAL A 47 -36.62 -1.50 -1.12
N TRP A 48 -37.36 -2.48 -0.58
CA TRP A 48 -38.60 -2.98 -1.19
C TRP A 48 -39.68 -1.91 -1.35
N ALA A 49 -39.77 -0.97 -0.42
CA ALA A 49 -40.77 0.08 -0.44
C ALA A 49 -40.44 1.23 -1.40
N SER A 50 -39.15 1.55 -1.61
CA SER A 50 -38.76 2.78 -2.31
C SER A 50 -37.90 2.61 -3.55
N SER A 51 -37.07 1.58 -3.60
CA SER A 51 -35.95 1.53 -4.55
C SER A 51 -35.63 0.12 -5.06
N ALA A 52 -36.61 -0.79 -5.01
CA ALA A 52 -36.46 -2.12 -5.58
C ALA A 52 -36.18 -2.00 -7.08
N PRO A 53 -35.11 -2.62 -7.61
CA PRO A 53 -34.79 -2.56 -9.03
C PRO A 53 -35.91 -3.10 -9.94
N SER A 54 -36.65 -4.12 -9.46
CA SER A 54 -37.80 -4.69 -10.14
C SER A 54 -38.70 -5.46 -9.16
N HIS A 55 -39.92 -5.77 -9.60
CA HIS A 55 -40.84 -6.63 -8.84
C HIS A 55 -40.26 -8.03 -8.62
N ASP A 56 -39.68 -8.64 -9.66
CA ASP A 56 -39.07 -9.97 -9.56
C ASP A 56 -37.89 -10.00 -8.59
N TRP A 57 -37.07 -8.94 -8.58
CA TRP A 57 -35.98 -8.81 -7.62
C TRP A 57 -36.51 -8.69 -6.18
N ALA A 58 -37.59 -7.92 -5.97
CA ALA A 58 -38.22 -7.77 -4.66
C ALA A 58 -38.78 -9.11 -4.17
N LEU A 59 -39.49 -9.87 -5.02
CA LEU A 59 -39.99 -11.19 -4.67
C LEU A 59 -38.85 -12.17 -4.37
N LYS A 60 -37.79 -12.19 -5.19
CA LYS A 60 -36.61 -13.05 -4.97
C LYS A 60 -35.98 -12.78 -3.61
N THR A 61 -35.74 -11.52 -3.27
CA THR A 61 -35.09 -11.14 -2.01
C THR A 61 -36.01 -11.31 -0.80
N GLN A 62 -37.32 -11.07 -0.94
CA GLN A 62 -38.30 -11.40 0.11
C GLN A 62 -38.30 -12.90 0.39
N ASN A 63 -38.33 -13.74 -0.64
CA ASN A 63 -38.26 -15.18 -0.46
C ASN A 63 -36.96 -15.61 0.22
N TYR A 64 -35.82 -15.01 -0.19
CA TYR A 64 -34.51 -15.32 0.35
C TYR A 64 -34.35 -14.96 1.84
N PHE A 65 -34.87 -13.80 2.27
CA PHE A 65 -34.70 -13.32 3.64
C PHE A 65 -35.85 -13.69 4.58
N VAL A 66 -37.07 -13.92 4.07
CA VAL A 66 -38.28 -14.05 4.90
C VAL A 66 -38.89 -15.44 4.87
N SER A 67 -38.93 -16.11 3.70
CA SER A 67 -39.91 -17.20 3.46
C SER A 67 -39.38 -18.63 3.63
N GLY A 68 -38.15 -18.82 4.12
CA GLY A 68 -37.58 -20.14 4.39
C GLY A 68 -36.97 -20.82 3.16
N ASP A 69 -35.67 -20.63 2.99
CA ASP A 69 -34.60 -21.54 2.48
C ASP A 69 -33.55 -20.70 1.71
N PRO A 70 -32.35 -20.45 2.29
CA PRO A 70 -31.89 -20.96 3.57
C PRO A 70 -32.37 -20.18 4.80
N TYR A 71 -32.98 -18.99 4.63
CA TYR A 71 -33.27 -18.10 5.76
C TYR A 71 -34.76 -17.85 5.98
N ASN A 72 -35.13 -17.69 7.25
CA ASN A 72 -36.49 -17.39 7.69
C ASN A 72 -36.47 -16.14 8.55
N ASP A 73 -37.36 -15.20 8.27
CA ASP A 73 -37.53 -13.95 9.03
C ASP A 73 -36.21 -13.26 9.45
N PHE A 74 -35.28 -13.12 8.50
CA PHE A 74 -33.94 -12.53 8.67
C PHE A 74 -33.06 -13.21 9.74
N ASN A 75 -33.35 -14.47 10.10
CA ASN A 75 -32.72 -15.19 11.21
C ASN A 75 -32.84 -14.43 12.55
N LYS A 76 -33.97 -13.73 12.78
CA LYS A 76 -34.20 -12.99 14.03
C LYS A 76 -34.21 -13.86 15.28
N ASP A 77 -34.61 -15.12 15.15
CA ASP A 77 -34.52 -16.12 16.21
C ASP A 77 -33.07 -16.43 16.62
N LYS A 78 -32.09 -16.12 15.77
CA LYS A 78 -30.65 -16.31 15.96
C LYS A 78 -29.88 -15.00 16.14
N ALA A 79 -30.54 -13.91 16.53
CA ALA A 79 -29.93 -12.58 16.51
C ALA A 79 -28.64 -12.41 17.33
N ASP A 80 -28.46 -13.20 18.40
CA ASP A 80 -27.24 -13.19 19.22
C ASP A 80 -26.24 -14.31 18.84
N GLU A 81 -26.60 -15.15 17.87
CA GLU A 81 -25.86 -16.33 17.45
C GLU A 81 -25.02 -16.09 16.19
N GLY A 82 -25.12 -14.94 15.54
CA GLY A 82 -24.40 -14.68 14.30
C GLY A 82 -24.63 -13.29 13.74
N TYR A 83 -24.15 -13.07 12.51
CA TYR A 83 -24.28 -11.81 11.81
C TYR A 83 -24.58 -12.04 10.33
N TRP A 84 -25.24 -11.06 9.72
CA TRP A 84 -25.33 -10.96 8.28
C TRP A 84 -24.04 -10.32 7.75
N TRP A 85 -23.35 -11.09 6.91
CA TRP A 85 -22.20 -10.65 6.15
C TRP A 85 -22.66 -10.07 4.83
N ASP A 86 -22.00 -9.01 4.40
CA ASP A 86 -22.31 -8.31 3.15
C ASP A 86 -21.02 -7.67 2.63
N SER A 87 -21.05 -7.21 1.39
CA SER A 87 -19.87 -6.68 0.72
C SER A 87 -19.48 -5.30 1.26
N TYR A 88 -18.16 -5.09 1.27
CA TYR A 88 -17.49 -3.82 1.43
C TYR A 88 -16.62 -3.58 0.21
N VAL A 89 -16.60 -2.34 -0.28
CA VAL A 89 -15.63 -1.90 -1.28
C VAL A 89 -14.43 -1.31 -0.54
N THR A 90 -13.22 -1.71 -0.95
CA THR A 90 -11.97 -1.16 -0.42
C THR A 90 -11.87 0.32 -0.82
N GLU A 91 -11.62 1.18 0.17
CA GLU A 91 -11.50 2.63 -0.03
C GLU A 91 -10.46 2.96 -1.11
N GLY A 92 -10.82 3.85 -2.04
CA GLY A 92 -9.96 4.25 -3.16
C GLY A 92 -9.97 3.28 -4.35
N ARG A 93 -10.74 2.18 -4.26
CA ARG A 93 -10.92 1.20 -5.35
C ARG A 93 -12.34 1.12 -5.86
N GLU A 94 -13.16 2.13 -5.61
CA GLU A 94 -14.55 2.19 -6.06
C GLU A 94 -14.69 2.20 -7.59
N ALA A 95 -13.69 2.71 -8.29
CA ALA A 95 -13.65 2.70 -9.76
C ALA A 95 -13.02 1.42 -10.35
N ASP A 96 -12.48 0.54 -9.50
CA ASP A 96 -11.88 -0.72 -9.94
C ASP A 96 -13.00 -1.71 -10.34
N PRO A 97 -12.99 -2.30 -11.54
CA PRO A 97 -13.99 -3.30 -11.92
C PRO A 97 -14.09 -4.46 -10.92
N ALA A 98 -12.97 -4.86 -10.30
CA ALA A 98 -12.93 -5.94 -9.31
C ALA A 98 -13.72 -5.60 -8.03
N SER A 99 -14.06 -4.33 -7.78
CA SER A 99 -14.92 -3.96 -6.64
C SER A 99 -16.33 -4.54 -6.77
N ASN A 100 -16.75 -4.91 -7.99
CA ASN A 100 -18.04 -5.53 -8.26
C ASN A 100 -18.00 -7.07 -8.17
N GLU A 101 -16.86 -7.69 -7.84
CA GLU A 101 -16.76 -9.15 -7.69
C GLU A 101 -17.40 -9.67 -6.40
N CYS A 102 -17.67 -8.79 -5.43
CA CYS A 102 -18.41 -9.12 -4.22
C CYS A 102 -19.90 -8.82 -4.41
N ASP A 103 -20.56 -9.61 -5.27
CA ASP A 103 -21.92 -9.43 -5.76
C ASP A 103 -22.98 -10.36 -5.13
N GLU A 104 -22.59 -11.18 -4.16
CA GLU A 104 -23.52 -12.05 -3.44
C GLU A 104 -24.48 -11.23 -2.57
N MET A 105 -25.71 -11.74 -2.43
CA MET A 105 -26.66 -11.21 -1.44
C MET A 105 -26.11 -11.41 -0.03
N PRO A 106 -26.46 -10.53 0.92
CA PRO A 106 -26.11 -10.73 2.32
C PRO A 106 -26.40 -12.15 2.79
N PHE A 107 -25.46 -12.78 3.47
CA PHE A 107 -25.57 -14.17 3.93
C PHE A 107 -25.25 -14.27 5.43
N TRP A 108 -25.83 -15.26 6.08
CA TRP A 108 -25.67 -15.48 7.51
C TRP A 108 -24.42 -16.30 7.82
N VAL A 109 -23.69 -15.90 8.87
CA VAL A 109 -22.59 -16.67 9.45
C VAL A 109 -22.76 -16.68 10.96
N ASP A 110 -22.69 -17.88 11.55
CA ASP A 110 -22.77 -18.04 13.00
C ASP A 110 -21.53 -17.47 13.69
N LYS A 111 -21.71 -17.02 14.92
CA LYS A 111 -20.68 -16.38 15.73
C LYS A 111 -19.67 -17.42 16.18
N GLY A 112 -18.40 -17.18 15.86
CA GLY A 112 -17.30 -18.07 16.18
C GLY A 112 -16.94 -19.03 15.04
N ASP A 113 -17.78 -19.11 14.01
CA ASP A 113 -17.43 -19.82 12.78
C ASP A 113 -16.32 -19.06 12.04
N THR A 114 -15.48 -19.83 11.35
CA THR A 114 -14.50 -19.27 10.43
C THR A 114 -15.19 -18.64 9.23
N PRO A 115 -14.57 -17.63 8.57
CA PRO A 115 -15.07 -17.09 7.31
C PRO A 115 -15.42 -18.22 6.31
N PRO A 116 -16.56 -18.14 5.61
CA PRO A 116 -17.02 -19.24 4.75
C PRO A 116 -16.03 -19.56 3.62
N ALA A 117 -15.57 -20.81 3.56
CA ALA A 117 -14.55 -21.23 2.59
C ALA A 117 -15.06 -21.28 1.14
N ASP A 118 -16.38 -21.34 0.94
CA ASP A 118 -17.05 -21.26 -0.36
C ASP A 118 -17.10 -19.83 -0.93
N ARG A 119 -16.73 -18.82 -0.11
CA ARG A 119 -16.71 -17.40 -0.48
C ARG A 119 -15.29 -16.88 -0.44
N PRO A 120 -14.55 -16.91 -1.55
CA PRO A 120 -13.13 -16.58 -1.55
C PRO A 120 -12.83 -15.13 -1.13
N GLN A 121 -13.80 -14.20 -1.26
CA GLN A 121 -13.67 -12.82 -0.81
C GLN A 121 -14.07 -12.60 0.67
N ALA A 122 -14.44 -13.65 1.41
CA ALA A 122 -14.69 -13.53 2.84
C ALA A 122 -13.41 -13.08 3.57
N ILE A 123 -13.56 -12.14 4.50
CA ILE A 123 -12.41 -11.53 5.18
C ILE A 123 -11.59 -12.60 5.92
N THR A 124 -10.32 -12.74 5.54
CA THR A 124 -9.35 -13.60 6.23
C THR A 124 -8.24 -12.76 6.89
N ALA A 125 -7.37 -13.42 7.67
CA ALA A 125 -6.16 -12.79 8.18
C ALA A 125 -5.27 -12.23 7.06
N GLU A 126 -5.13 -12.97 5.96
CA GLU A 126 -4.38 -12.51 4.79
C GLU A 126 -5.07 -11.33 4.11
N THR A 127 -6.39 -11.37 3.91
CA THR A 127 -7.17 -10.24 3.38
C THR A 127 -6.95 -8.98 4.21
N LEU A 128 -6.95 -9.09 5.54
CA LEU A 128 -6.63 -7.96 6.42
C LEU A 128 -5.20 -7.46 6.25
N ALA A 129 -4.23 -8.35 6.06
CA ALA A 129 -2.85 -7.94 5.79
C ALA A 129 -2.72 -7.18 4.46
N GLN A 130 -3.42 -7.66 3.42
CA GLN A 130 -3.46 -7.01 2.11
C GLN A 130 -4.17 -5.64 2.17
N LEU A 131 -5.23 -5.51 2.97
CA LEU A 131 -5.91 -4.23 3.22
C LEU A 131 -5.00 -3.27 4.00
N ALA A 132 -4.34 -3.75 5.06
CA ALA A 132 -3.36 -2.97 5.82
C ALA A 132 -2.18 -2.51 4.95
N TYR A 133 -1.77 -3.29 3.94
CA TYR A 133 -0.78 -2.87 2.95
C TYR A 133 -1.20 -1.57 2.25
N GLY A 134 -2.44 -1.50 1.75
CA GLY A 134 -2.95 -0.31 1.03
C GLY A 134 -2.94 0.97 1.88
N GLU A 135 -2.93 0.81 3.20
CA GLU A 135 -2.88 1.89 4.18
C GLU A 135 -1.47 2.34 4.53
N ILE A 136 -0.43 1.59 4.15
CA ILE A 136 0.95 1.93 4.47
C ILE A 136 1.31 3.27 3.83
N ARG A 137 1.89 4.15 4.65
CA ARG A 137 2.48 5.41 4.25
C ARG A 137 3.92 5.43 4.73
N VAL A 138 4.84 5.76 3.84
CA VAL A 138 6.27 5.82 4.13
C VAL A 138 6.80 7.25 3.91
N PRO A 139 7.89 7.64 4.58
CA PRO A 139 8.53 8.94 4.38
C PRO A 139 8.94 9.19 2.93
N SER A 140 8.89 10.45 2.51
CA SER A 140 9.39 10.93 1.22
C SER A 140 10.89 10.73 1.09
N THR A 141 11.31 10.33 -0.10
CA THR A 141 12.65 9.86 -0.42
C THR A 141 13.47 10.94 -1.11
N LYS A 142 13.61 12.11 -0.48
CA LYS A 142 14.62 13.08 -0.93
C LYS A 142 15.98 12.68 -0.39
N VAL A 143 16.94 12.45 -1.28
CA VAL A 143 18.30 12.06 -0.92
C VAL A 143 19.16 13.31 -0.75
N ASP A 144 20.03 13.28 0.25
CA ASP A 144 21.10 14.27 0.35
C ASP A 144 22.07 14.06 -0.81
N LEU A 145 22.52 15.17 -1.41
CA LEU A 145 23.47 15.19 -2.51
C LEU A 145 24.73 15.97 -2.18
N ALA A 146 25.87 15.48 -2.65
CA ALA A 146 27.12 16.25 -2.70
C ALA A 146 27.80 16.13 -4.08
N PRO A 147 27.97 17.24 -4.82
CA PRO A 147 27.49 18.60 -4.51
C PRO A 147 25.96 18.71 -4.40
N ALA A 148 25.48 19.62 -3.53
CA ALA A 148 24.05 19.82 -3.32
C ALA A 148 23.43 20.63 -4.48
N ASN A 149 22.28 20.16 -5.01
CA ASN A 149 21.41 20.80 -6.02
C ASN A 149 22.02 21.07 -7.42
N MET A 150 23.32 21.38 -7.50
CA MET A 150 24.03 21.72 -8.72
C MET A 150 25.33 20.95 -8.79
N THR A 151 25.49 20.17 -9.86
CA THR A 151 26.70 19.41 -10.15
C THR A 151 27.25 19.80 -11.52
N LYS A 152 28.33 19.14 -11.93
CA LYS A 152 29.03 19.42 -13.18
C LYS A 152 29.11 18.16 -14.03
N VAL A 153 29.17 18.33 -15.35
CA VAL A 153 29.40 17.23 -16.27
C VAL A 153 30.69 16.48 -15.88
N ASN A 154 30.62 15.15 -15.87
CA ASN A 154 31.68 14.24 -15.46
C ASN A 154 32.10 14.29 -13.98
N LEU A 155 31.40 15.04 -13.13
CA LEU A 155 31.63 15.04 -11.68
C LEU A 155 30.72 14.02 -10.98
N PRO A 156 31.26 13.01 -10.27
CA PRO A 156 30.46 12.14 -9.43
C PRO A 156 29.73 12.92 -8.33
N THR A 157 28.42 12.74 -8.27
CA THR A 157 27.54 13.31 -7.25
C THR A 157 27.16 12.19 -6.29
N TRP A 158 27.57 12.33 -5.03
CA TRP A 158 27.28 11.38 -3.95
C TRP A 158 25.82 11.53 -3.54
N ALA A 159 25.16 10.42 -3.22
CA ALA A 159 23.80 10.37 -2.71
C ALA A 159 23.72 9.49 -1.46
N TRP A 160 22.98 9.93 -0.45
CA TRP A 160 22.69 9.14 0.75
C TRP A 160 21.34 9.53 1.36
N LEU A 161 20.81 8.68 2.24
CA LEU A 161 19.63 9.01 3.06
C LEU A 161 20.01 9.02 4.54
N ASP A 162 19.41 9.95 5.29
CA ASP A 162 19.41 9.86 6.74
C ASP A 162 18.45 8.75 7.18
N THR A 163 19.04 7.68 7.67
CA THR A 163 18.32 6.49 8.10
C THR A 163 17.59 6.64 9.42
N ALA A 164 17.76 7.76 10.13
CA ALA A 164 16.87 8.11 11.22
C ALA A 164 15.41 8.20 10.75
N ASP A 165 15.19 8.57 9.49
CA ASP A 165 13.86 8.75 8.89
C ASP A 165 13.31 7.45 8.28
N PHE A 166 14.16 6.54 7.81
CA PHE A 166 13.77 5.29 7.13
C PHE A 166 13.77 4.10 8.08
N LYS A 167 12.82 4.10 9.02
CA LYS A 167 12.55 3.00 9.95
C LYS A 167 11.36 2.17 9.48
N PRO A 168 11.23 0.92 9.94
CA PRO A 168 10.04 0.13 9.67
C PRO A 168 8.77 0.85 10.12
N VAL A 169 7.75 0.84 9.26
CA VAL A 169 6.40 1.33 9.55
C VAL A 169 5.42 0.16 9.51
N SER A 170 4.29 0.29 10.21
CA SER A 170 3.28 -0.76 10.21
C SER A 170 1.86 -0.22 10.33
N VAL A 171 0.92 -0.99 9.79
CA VAL A 171 -0.52 -0.77 9.94
C VAL A 171 -1.16 -2.08 10.41
N THR A 172 -2.08 -1.98 11.37
CA THR A 172 -2.90 -3.14 11.79
C THR A 172 -4.33 -2.96 11.32
N ALA A 173 -4.82 -3.87 10.48
CA ALA A 173 -6.23 -3.95 10.11
C ALA A 173 -6.94 -4.97 11.00
N SER A 174 -8.15 -4.64 11.48
CA SER A 174 -8.90 -5.48 12.41
C SER A 174 -10.41 -5.50 12.12
N VAL A 175 -11.02 -6.65 12.41
CA VAL A 175 -12.47 -6.81 12.56
C VAL A 175 -12.75 -7.18 14.02
N PRO A 176 -13.00 -6.20 14.91
CA PRO A 176 -13.15 -6.46 16.34
C PRO A 176 -14.23 -7.49 16.67
N LEU A 177 -15.34 -7.50 15.92
CA LEU A 177 -16.43 -8.47 16.08
C LEU A 177 -15.97 -9.93 15.90
N LEU A 178 -14.91 -10.16 15.12
CA LEU A 178 -14.33 -11.49 14.88
C LEU A 178 -13.11 -11.77 15.75
N GLY A 179 -12.64 -10.79 16.56
CA GLY A 179 -11.35 -10.90 17.25
C GLY A 179 -10.15 -11.08 16.30
N LEU A 180 -10.33 -10.75 15.02
CA LEU A 180 -9.38 -11.01 13.95
C LEU A 180 -8.62 -9.73 13.61
N SER A 181 -7.29 -9.80 13.56
CA SER A 181 -6.46 -8.72 13.06
C SER A 181 -5.22 -9.24 12.34
N ALA A 182 -4.67 -8.39 11.47
CA ALA A 182 -3.38 -8.60 10.84
C ALA A 182 -2.57 -7.30 10.83
N THR A 183 -1.29 -7.40 11.18
CA THR A 183 -0.32 -6.31 11.17
C THR A 183 0.59 -6.48 9.98
N THR A 184 0.59 -5.51 9.06
CA THR A 184 1.49 -5.45 7.91
C THR A 184 2.59 -4.43 8.20
N THR A 185 3.84 -4.84 8.00
CA THR A 185 5.05 -4.07 8.26
C THR A 185 5.83 -3.86 6.97
N ALA A 186 6.22 -2.61 6.70
CA ALA A 186 7.13 -2.24 5.63
C ALA A 186 8.50 -1.92 6.21
N GLU A 187 9.51 -2.70 5.81
CA GLU A 187 10.91 -2.49 6.20
C GLU A 187 11.72 -2.05 4.98
N PRO A 188 12.45 -0.91 5.02
CA PRO A 188 13.22 -0.48 3.88
C PRO A 188 14.37 -1.46 3.65
N ILE A 189 14.65 -1.82 2.39
CA ILE A 189 15.72 -2.77 2.03
C ILE A 189 16.74 -2.20 1.03
N SER A 190 16.33 -1.27 0.17
CA SER A 190 17.22 -0.67 -0.83
C SER A 190 16.71 0.67 -1.32
N LEU A 191 17.61 1.44 -1.96
CA LEU A 191 17.30 2.67 -2.67
C LEU A 191 17.75 2.56 -4.13
N LYS A 192 16.84 2.78 -5.06
CA LYS A 192 17.13 2.94 -6.47
C LYS A 192 17.33 4.42 -6.82
N ILE A 193 18.44 4.76 -7.45
CA ILE A 193 18.67 6.05 -8.10
C ILE A 193 18.40 5.95 -9.60
N SER A 194 17.48 6.77 -10.08
CA SER A 194 17.21 6.98 -11.50
C SER A 194 17.61 8.41 -11.88
N PRO A 195 18.63 8.62 -12.73
CA PRO A 195 19.18 9.95 -13.02
C PRO A 195 18.23 10.96 -13.68
N GLY A 196 17.12 10.49 -14.27
CA GLY A 196 16.21 11.33 -15.08
C GLY A 196 16.69 11.57 -16.52
N THR A 197 17.76 10.89 -16.94
CA THR A 197 18.32 10.94 -18.30
C THR A 197 19.15 9.69 -18.57
N ASP A 198 19.25 9.30 -19.84
CA ASP A 198 20.14 8.23 -20.30
C ASP A 198 21.61 8.70 -20.40
N ASP A 199 21.85 10.02 -20.43
CA ASP A 199 23.19 10.62 -20.45
C ASP A 199 23.80 10.68 -19.04
N ALA A 200 23.78 9.56 -18.30
CA ALA A 200 24.30 9.47 -16.94
C ALA A 200 24.79 8.05 -16.61
N VAL A 201 25.70 7.96 -15.63
CA VAL A 201 26.17 6.70 -15.04
C VAL A 201 25.81 6.72 -13.55
N THR A 202 25.21 5.64 -13.06
CA THR A 202 24.89 5.48 -11.63
C THR A 202 26.01 4.77 -10.89
N TYR A 203 26.03 4.98 -9.57
CA TYR A 203 26.89 4.28 -8.62
C TYR A 203 26.01 3.66 -7.52
N PRO A 204 26.07 2.34 -7.29
CA PRO A 204 26.72 1.35 -8.16
C PRO A 204 26.11 1.36 -9.57
N ALA A 205 26.72 0.66 -10.53
CA ALA A 205 26.25 0.66 -11.93
C ALA A 205 24.81 0.15 -12.10
N SER A 206 24.29 -0.64 -11.16
CA SER A 206 22.89 -1.03 -11.12
C SER A 206 21.96 0.13 -10.76
N GLY A 207 22.46 1.20 -10.15
CA GLY A 207 21.69 2.25 -9.47
C GLY A 207 21.04 1.81 -8.17
N GLU A 208 21.24 0.56 -7.75
CA GLU A 208 20.64 -0.03 -6.54
C GLU A 208 21.62 0.11 -5.37
N CYS A 209 21.29 1.01 -4.44
CA CYS A 209 22.04 1.26 -3.23
C CYS A 209 21.46 0.43 -2.08
N GLU A 210 22.17 -0.61 -1.67
CA GLU A 210 21.78 -1.47 -0.56
C GLU A 210 21.81 -0.75 0.79
N ILE A 211 20.93 -1.15 1.70
CA ILE A 211 21.02 -0.77 3.11
C ILE A 211 22.11 -1.60 3.79
N ARG A 212 23.13 -0.93 4.34
CA ARG A 212 24.20 -1.57 5.11
C ARG A 212 24.30 -0.94 6.49
N ASN A 213 24.19 -1.77 7.54
CA ASN A 213 24.19 -1.32 8.93
C ASN A 213 23.15 -0.22 9.20
N GLY A 214 21.97 -0.37 8.59
CA GLY A 214 20.91 0.62 8.66
C GLY A 214 21.29 1.96 8.03
N LYS A 215 22.13 1.97 6.99
CA LYS A 215 22.53 3.18 6.22
C LYS A 215 22.38 2.95 4.72
N ILE A 216 21.91 3.97 3.99
CA ILE A 216 21.86 3.97 2.52
C ILE A 216 22.90 4.96 2.01
N GLY A 217 23.88 4.46 1.26
CA GLY A 217 25.03 5.26 0.83
C GLY A 217 25.95 5.65 1.99
N GLU A 218 26.70 6.73 1.78
CA GLU A 218 27.59 7.30 2.80
C GLU A 218 27.59 8.82 2.71
N PRO A 219 27.40 9.54 3.83
CA PRO A 219 27.56 10.99 3.86
C PRO A 219 28.92 11.43 3.34
N TYR A 220 28.92 12.38 2.40
CA TYR A 220 30.17 12.87 1.83
C TYR A 220 31.04 13.57 2.89
N ALA A 221 32.33 13.22 2.92
CA ALA A 221 33.33 13.82 3.78
C ALA A 221 34.43 14.52 2.96
N LYS A 222 34.97 15.63 3.49
CA LYS A 222 36.12 16.32 2.88
C LYS A 222 37.29 15.34 2.74
N GLY A 223 37.89 15.30 1.55
CA GLY A 223 38.97 14.36 1.20
C GLY A 223 38.54 13.25 0.25
N LYS A 224 37.24 12.99 0.10
CA LYS A 224 36.70 11.93 -0.78
C LYS A 224 36.48 12.34 -2.24
N ALA A 225 37.00 13.49 -2.68
CA ALA A 225 36.73 14.03 -4.01
C ALA A 225 37.21 13.14 -5.16
N GLY A 226 38.19 12.25 -4.91
CA GLY A 226 38.69 11.28 -5.89
C GLY A 226 38.11 9.87 -5.74
N GLU A 227 37.23 9.64 -4.77
CA GLU A 227 36.62 8.34 -4.53
C GLU A 227 35.33 8.16 -5.33
N THR A 228 35.04 6.91 -5.72
CA THR A 228 33.76 6.54 -6.31
C THR A 228 32.70 6.49 -5.20
N PRO A 229 31.59 7.22 -5.33
CA PRO A 229 30.52 7.17 -4.34
C PRO A 229 29.96 5.74 -4.21
N PRO A 230 29.63 5.27 -2.99
CA PRO A 230 28.96 3.99 -2.80
C PRO A 230 27.51 4.03 -3.32
N CYS A 231 26.90 5.21 -3.33
CA CYS A 231 25.61 5.49 -3.93
C CYS A 231 25.65 6.88 -4.58
N GLY A 232 25.21 7.03 -5.82
CA GLY A 232 25.28 8.31 -6.51
C GLY A 232 25.09 8.26 -8.02
N VAL A 233 25.42 9.36 -8.68
CA VAL A 233 25.27 9.54 -10.12
C VAL A 233 26.34 10.46 -10.70
N LYS A 234 26.77 10.22 -11.93
CA LYS A 234 27.60 11.11 -12.73
C LYS A 234 26.91 11.39 -14.06
N TYR A 235 26.56 12.64 -14.28
CA TYR A 235 25.95 13.08 -15.53
C TYR A 235 27.02 13.32 -16.60
N LEU A 236 26.69 12.92 -17.83
CA LEU A 236 27.55 13.01 -19.01
C LEU A 236 27.21 14.20 -19.90
N ARG A 237 26.07 14.85 -19.66
CA ARG A 237 25.58 16.02 -20.41
C ARG A 237 25.03 17.10 -19.47
N SER A 238 25.12 18.35 -19.93
CA SER A 238 24.54 19.53 -19.26
C SER A 238 23.01 19.50 -19.34
N SER A 239 22.34 19.97 -18.28
CA SER A 239 20.88 20.14 -18.28
C SER A 239 20.43 21.42 -19.00
N GLY A 240 21.36 22.22 -19.53
CA GLY A 240 21.09 23.51 -20.17
C GLY A 240 20.48 24.50 -19.17
N ASP A 241 19.41 25.19 -19.59
CA ASP A 241 18.64 26.10 -18.73
C ASP A 241 17.65 25.36 -17.79
N GLY A 242 17.58 24.03 -17.89
CA GLY A 242 16.69 23.18 -17.11
C GLY A 242 17.40 22.36 -16.02
N SER A 243 16.75 21.30 -15.58
CA SER A 243 17.26 20.33 -14.61
C SER A 243 16.86 18.90 -15.00
N TYR A 244 17.63 17.92 -14.54
CA TYR A 244 17.21 16.52 -14.58
C TYR A 244 16.36 16.19 -13.36
N LYS A 245 15.31 15.39 -13.55
CA LYS A 245 14.47 14.84 -12.48
C LYS A 245 15.14 13.58 -11.94
N LEU A 246 16.04 13.74 -10.98
CA LEU A 246 16.61 12.60 -10.28
C LEU A 246 15.53 12.01 -9.40
N GLN A 247 15.21 10.74 -9.62
CA GLN A 247 14.25 10.01 -8.80
C GLN A 247 15.00 9.05 -7.86
N ALA A 248 14.68 9.15 -6.58
CA ALA A 248 15.17 8.27 -5.53
C ALA A 248 13.99 7.44 -5.02
N THR A 249 14.03 6.12 -5.25
CA THR A 249 12.93 5.20 -4.93
C THR A 249 13.39 4.18 -3.90
N VAL A 250 12.79 4.18 -2.72
CA VAL A 250 13.07 3.18 -1.69
C VAL A 250 12.16 1.98 -1.90
N THR A 251 12.77 0.78 -1.90
CA THR A 251 12.06 -0.49 -1.89
C THR A 251 11.91 -0.96 -0.44
N TRP A 252 10.71 -1.43 -0.12
CA TRP A 252 10.27 -1.83 1.20
C TRP A 252 9.85 -3.30 1.15
N LYS A 253 10.54 -4.15 1.91
CA LYS A 253 10.10 -5.51 2.15
C LYS A 253 8.81 -5.48 2.96
N ILE A 254 7.78 -6.17 2.48
CA ILE A 254 6.50 -6.21 3.16
C ILE A 254 6.26 -7.58 3.78
N SER A 255 6.05 -7.59 5.09
CA SER A 255 5.73 -8.80 5.85
C SER A 255 4.52 -8.57 6.75
N TRP A 256 3.85 -9.64 7.16
CA TRP A 256 2.69 -9.53 8.03
C TRP A 256 2.55 -10.68 9.02
N THR A 257 1.83 -10.41 10.10
CA THR A 257 1.46 -11.38 11.14
C THR A 257 0.02 -11.16 11.58
N SER A 258 -0.64 -12.17 12.13
CA SER A 258 -2.04 -12.10 12.56
C SER A 258 -2.27 -12.71 13.95
N THR A 259 -3.39 -12.31 14.58
CA THR A 259 -3.87 -12.91 15.83
C THR A 259 -4.15 -14.41 15.72
N THR A 260 -4.30 -14.96 14.51
CA THR A 260 -4.44 -16.42 14.27
C THR A 260 -3.10 -17.17 14.28
N GLY A 261 -1.97 -16.47 14.39
CA GLY A 261 -0.62 -17.04 14.23
C GLY A 261 -0.19 -17.22 12.78
N GLN A 262 -1.06 -16.92 11.81
CA GLN A 262 -0.70 -16.84 10.40
C GLN A 262 0.17 -15.60 10.13
N GLY A 263 0.96 -15.68 9.06
CA GLY A 263 1.82 -14.59 8.61
C GLY A 263 2.57 -14.99 7.35
N GLY A 264 3.32 -14.04 6.80
CA GLY A 264 4.10 -14.28 5.59
C GLY A 264 4.62 -12.98 4.99
N ASP A 265 5.13 -13.09 3.77
CA ASP A 265 5.54 -11.94 2.96
C ASP A 265 4.42 -11.56 1.98
N LEU A 266 4.33 -10.27 1.67
CA LEU A 266 3.55 -9.72 0.55
C LEU A 266 4.53 -9.09 -0.46
N PRO A 267 4.09 -8.77 -1.70
CA PRO A 267 5.00 -8.15 -2.67
C PRO A 267 5.64 -6.88 -2.13
N ASP A 268 6.94 -6.70 -2.39
CA ASP A 268 7.66 -5.52 -1.94
C ASP A 268 6.97 -4.24 -2.44
N GLY A 269 6.97 -3.22 -1.60
CA GLY A 269 6.45 -1.89 -1.92
C GLY A 269 7.56 -0.95 -2.35
N ALA A 270 7.27 0.00 -3.22
CA ALA A 270 8.19 1.03 -3.65
C ALA A 270 7.55 2.41 -3.48
N PHE A 271 8.34 3.36 -2.99
CA PHE A 271 7.94 4.76 -2.96
C PHE A 271 9.12 5.65 -3.31
N GLY A 272 8.88 6.62 -4.19
CA GLY A 272 9.92 7.48 -4.74
C GLY A 272 9.47 8.92 -4.84
N ALA A 273 10.44 9.84 -4.87
CA ALA A 273 10.22 11.26 -5.07
C ALA A 273 11.27 11.81 -6.04
N ASP A 274 10.84 12.78 -6.84
CA ASP A 274 11.71 13.50 -7.75
C ASP A 274 12.39 14.67 -7.03
N GLN A 275 13.64 14.90 -7.40
CA GLN A 275 14.39 16.10 -7.04
C GLN A 275 15.17 16.65 -8.22
N ASP A 276 15.23 17.97 -8.31
CA ASP A 276 15.88 18.66 -9.41
C ASP A 276 17.40 18.68 -9.22
N VAL A 277 18.11 18.27 -10.27
CA VAL A 277 19.57 18.36 -10.33
C VAL A 277 19.98 19.18 -11.55
N VAL A 278 20.62 20.31 -11.30
CA VAL A 278 21.20 21.15 -12.35
C VAL A 278 22.60 20.66 -12.68
N VAL A 279 22.89 20.43 -13.96
CA VAL A 279 24.20 19.95 -14.42
C VAL A 279 24.83 20.98 -15.33
N GLN A 280 25.94 21.56 -14.89
CA GLN A 280 26.68 22.55 -15.67
C GLN A 280 27.82 21.93 -16.45
N GLU A 281 28.06 22.45 -17.65
CA GLU A 281 29.27 22.15 -18.41
C GLU A 281 30.45 22.95 -17.87
N ILE A 282 31.63 22.33 -17.75
CA ILE A 282 32.88 23.05 -17.51
C ILE A 282 33.54 23.26 -18.86
N GLN A 283 33.53 24.51 -19.35
CA GLN A 283 34.42 24.89 -20.43
C GLN A 283 35.74 25.36 -19.84
N ALA A 284 36.81 24.60 -20.06
CA ALA A 284 38.15 25.09 -19.80
C ALA A 284 38.53 26.06 -20.93
N VAL A 285 38.62 27.35 -20.63
CA VAL A 285 39.25 28.32 -21.53
C VAL A 285 40.77 28.15 -21.37
N ASN A 286 41.41 27.44 -22.31
CA ASN A 286 42.87 27.51 -22.43
C ASN A 286 43.23 28.92 -22.88
N ARG A 287 43.94 29.66 -22.02
CA ARG A 287 44.62 30.91 -22.37
C ARG A 287 46.08 30.63 -22.64
#